data_AF-C9REB7-F1
#
_entry.id   AF-C9REB7-F1
#
_cell.length_a   1.000
_cell.length_b   1.000
_cell.length_c   1.000
_cell.angle_alpha   90.00
_cell.angle_beta   90.00
_cell.angle_gamma   90.00
#
_symmetry.space_group_name_H-M   'P 1'
#
loop_
_entity.id
_entity.type
_entity.pdbx_description
1 polymer ?
#
loop_
_entity_poly.entity_id
_entity_poly.type
_entity_poly.pdbx_seq_one_letter_code
_entity_poly.pdbx_strand_id
1 'polypeptide(L)'
;MGQVITLVSLSVIFGAMLSGFATFRLTGMRLMPHFISLILAFLLTLASLIIPNSIVFYLAVIFQILSALTICPTICNILKTQFQNTGIYSAHLALMGMLLVLAIGNALGIR
;
A
#
# COMPACT_ATOMS: atom_id res chain seq x y z
N MET A 1 -15.35 -16.29 2.38
CA MET A 1 -14.52 -15.85 1.25
C MET A 1 -13.73 -14.58 1.60
N GLY A 2 -14.16 -13.79 2.60
CA GLY A 2 -13.54 -12.49 2.94
C GLY A 2 -12.13 -12.50 3.53
N GLN A 3 -11.66 -13.68 3.95
CA GLN A 3 -10.26 -13.87 4.31
C GLN A 3 -9.33 -13.90 3.09
N VAL A 4 -9.84 -14.27 1.90
CA VAL A 4 -9.00 -14.39 0.71
C VAL A 4 -8.56 -13.01 0.23
N ILE A 5 -9.48 -12.05 0.13
CA ILE A 5 -9.13 -10.69 -0.31
C ILE A 5 -8.18 -10.03 0.69
N THR A 6 -8.40 -10.21 2.00
CA THR A 6 -7.52 -9.66 3.04
C THR A 6 -6.13 -10.32 3.05
N LEU A 7 -6.03 -11.62 2.77
CA LEU A 7 -4.76 -12.33 2.58
C LEU A 7 -4.01 -11.85 1.32
N VAL A 8 -4.72 -11.62 0.21
CA VAL A 8 -4.13 -11.05 -1.01
C VAL A 8 -3.72 -9.60 -0.77
N SER A 9 -4.51 -8.80 -0.04
CA SER A 9 -4.10 -7.46 0.38
C SER A 9 -2.80 -7.53 1.19
N LEU A 10 -2.68 -8.47 2.12
CA LEU A 10 -1.48 -8.64 2.94
C LEU A 10 -0.25 -9.00 2.09
N SER A 11 -0.38 -9.89 1.11
CA SER A 11 0.74 -10.25 0.22
C SER A 11 1.16 -9.08 -0.67
N VAL A 12 0.21 -8.29 -1.18
CA VAL A 12 0.49 -7.08 -1.96
C VAL A 12 1.16 -6.01 -1.10
N ILE A 13 0.71 -5.79 0.14
CA ILE A 13 1.38 -4.86 1.09
C ILE A 13 2.81 -5.31 1.39
N PHE A 14 3.04 -6.61 1.53
CA PHE A 14 4.37 -7.14 1.75
C PHE A 14 5.31 -6.90 0.56
N GLY A 15 4.85 -7.18 -0.67
CA GLY A 15 5.61 -6.86 -1.89
C GLY A 15 5.82 -5.35 -2.08
N ALA A 16 4.84 -4.55 -1.66
CA ALA A 16 4.92 -3.10 -1.64
C ALA A 16 5.94 -2.57 -0.63
N MET A 17 6.14 -3.20 0.53
CA MET A 17 7.20 -2.81 1.48
C MET A 17 8.60 -3.01 0.88
N LEU A 18 8.83 -4.13 0.20
CA LEU A 18 10.12 -4.42 -0.44
C LEU A 18 10.43 -3.44 -1.58
N SER A 19 9.47 -3.21 -2.47
CA SER A 19 9.61 -2.23 -3.55
C SER A 19 9.66 -0.78 -3.02
N GLY A 20 8.91 -0.47 -1.96
CA GLY A 20 8.92 0.81 -1.27
C GLY A 20 10.27 1.12 -0.62
N PHE A 21 10.99 0.10 -0.15
CA PHE A 21 12.32 0.26 0.42
C PHE A 21 13.34 0.59 -0.67
N ALA A 22 13.23 -0.05 -1.83
CA ALA A 22 14.05 0.26 -3.00
C ALA A 22 13.80 1.70 -3.49
N THR A 23 12.54 2.13 -3.59
CA THR A 23 12.19 3.51 -3.96
C THR A 23 12.62 4.51 -2.88
N PHE A 24 12.53 4.18 -1.59
CA PHE A 24 13.04 5.02 -0.49
C PHE A 24 14.54 5.25 -0.59
N ARG A 25 15.34 4.23 -0.93
CA ARG A 25 16.79 4.36 -1.13
C ARG A 25 17.14 5.30 -2.29
N LEU A 26 16.32 5.37 -3.33
CA LEU A 26 16.53 6.21 -4.50
C LEU A 26 16.01 7.65 -4.31
N THR A 27 14.92 7.82 -3.56
CA THR A 27 14.23 9.11 -3.40
C THR A 27 14.63 9.85 -2.11
N GLY A 28 15.16 9.12 -1.13
CA GLY A 28 15.47 9.62 0.20
C GLY A 28 14.23 9.96 1.03
N MET A 29 14.38 10.95 1.93
CA MET A 29 13.40 11.30 2.97
C MET A 29 12.01 11.72 2.47
N ARG A 30 11.86 12.08 1.17
CA ARG A 30 10.56 12.48 0.60
C ARG A 30 9.52 11.37 0.63
N LEU A 31 9.96 10.10 0.64
CA LEU A 31 9.07 8.93 0.68
C LEU A 31 8.77 8.43 2.10
N MET A 32 9.39 9.03 3.12
CA MET A 32 9.20 8.64 4.53
C MET A 32 7.73 8.60 4.99
N PRO A 33 6.88 9.62 4.72
CA PRO A 33 5.49 9.58 5.18
C PRO A 33 4.67 8.46 4.53
N HIS A 34 4.96 8.14 3.27
CA HIS A 34 4.34 7.02 2.57
C HIS A 34 4.74 5.69 3.21
N PHE A 35 6.04 5.50 3.51
CA PHE A 35 6.54 4.27 4.09
C PHE A 35 5.95 3.98 5.49
N ILE A 36 5.76 5.03 6.30
CA ILE A 36 5.09 4.93 7.61
C ILE A 36 3.63 4.48 7.43
N SER A 37 2.90 5.07 6.48
CA SER A 37 1.52 4.68 6.18
C SER A 37 1.43 3.21 5.76
N LEU A 38 2.43 2.71 5.01
CA LEU A 38 2.46 1.36 4.49
C LEU A 38 2.74 0.31 5.58
N ILE A 39 3.62 0.65 6.54
CA ILE A 39 3.86 -0.16 7.74
C ILE A 39 2.60 -0.23 8.62
N LEU A 40 1.92 0.92 8.83
CA LEU A 40 0.66 0.95 9.59
C LEU A 40 -0.44 0.13 8.90
N ALA A 41 -0.56 0.25 7.57
CA ALA A 41 -1.48 -0.58 6.80
C ALA A 41 -1.17 -2.07 6.98
N PHE A 42 0.10 -2.48 6.94
CA PHE A 42 0.51 -3.86 7.16
C PHE A 42 0.10 -4.38 8.54
N LEU A 43 0.48 -3.66 9.61
CA LEU A 43 0.18 -4.07 10.98
C LEU A 43 -1.32 -4.17 11.25
N LEU A 44 -2.10 -3.21 10.76
CA LEU A 44 -3.57 -3.22 10.91
C LEU A 44 -4.23 -4.35 10.10
N THR A 45 -3.71 -4.64 8.90
CA THR A 45 -4.22 -5.75 8.07
C THR A 45 -3.90 -7.11 8.72
N LEU A 46 -2.74 -7.24 9.36
CA LEU A 46 -2.37 -8.42 10.11
C LEU A 46 -3.20 -8.56 11.40
N ALA A 47 -3.41 -7.46 12.13
CA ALA A 47 -4.25 -7.44 13.32
C ALA A 47 -5.72 -7.78 13.01
N SER A 48 -6.26 -7.32 11.87
CA SER A 48 -7.65 -7.61 11.47
C SER A 48 -7.89 -9.09 11.11
N LEU A 49 -6.84 -9.83 10.73
CA LEU A 49 -6.91 -11.28 10.48
C LEU A 49 -6.94 -12.09 11.78
N ILE A 50 -6.25 -11.62 12.82
CA ILE A 50 -6.11 -12.34 14.10
C ILE A 50 -7.26 -11.99 15.05
N ILE A 51 -7.67 -10.72 15.07
CA ILE A 51 -8.65 -10.20 16.01
C ILE A 51 -9.95 -9.91 15.25
N PRO A 52 -11.07 -10.57 15.59
CA PRO A 52 -12.37 -10.30 14.99
C PRO A 52 -12.97 -9.00 15.55
N ASN A 53 -12.37 -7.86 15.18
CA ASN A 53 -12.84 -6.53 15.55
C ASN A 53 -13.10 -5.68 14.30
N SER A 54 -14.36 -5.31 14.11
CA SER A 54 -14.83 -4.50 12.98
C SER A 54 -14.10 -3.15 12.87
N ILE A 55 -13.75 -2.53 14.01
CA ILE A 55 -13.05 -1.24 14.03
C ILE A 55 -11.65 -1.38 13.42
N VAL A 56 -10.93 -2.44 13.80
CA VAL A 56 -9.57 -2.73 13.28
C VAL A 56 -9.61 -3.01 11.78
N PHE A 57 -10.65 -3.72 11.32
CA PHE A 57 -10.85 -3.98 9.90
C PHE A 57 -11.04 -2.68 9.09
N TYR A 58 -11.94 -1.78 9.52
CA TYR A 58 -12.15 -0.52 8.80
C TYR A 58 -10.92 0.39 8.85
N LEU A 59 -10.19 0.41 9.96
CA LEU A 59 -8.91 1.12 10.06
C LEU A 59 -7.88 0.57 9.07
N ALA A 60 -7.77 -0.76 8.93
CA ALA A 60 -6.86 -1.37 7.96
C ALA A 60 -7.17 -0.92 6.53
N VAL A 61 -8.45 -0.93 6.14
CA VAL A 61 -8.90 -0.49 4.82
C VAL A 61 -8.60 0.99 4.56
N ILE A 62 -8.84 1.86 5.56
CA ILE A 62 -8.55 3.29 5.46
C ILE A 62 -7.04 3.51 5.24
N PHE A 63 -6.19 2.84 6.01
CA PHE A 63 -4.74 2.96 5.88
C PHE A 63 -4.21 2.40 4.54
N GLN A 64 -4.83 1.36 3.98
CA GLN A 64 -4.51 0.87 2.64
C GLN A 64 -4.80 1.94 1.58
N ILE A 65 -5.94 2.63 1.66
CA ILE A 65 -6.30 3.72 0.73
C ILE A 65 -5.35 4.91 0.87
N LEU A 66 -5.03 5.32 2.11
CA LEU A 66 -4.06 6.38 2.40
C LEU A 66 -2.67 6.05 1.85
N SER A 67 -2.22 4.80 1.95
CA SER A 67 -0.93 4.38 1.40
C SER A 67 -0.86 4.58 -0.11
N ALA A 68 -1.94 4.28 -0.83
CA ALA A 68 -2.02 4.50 -2.28
C ALA A 68 -2.10 6.00 -2.67
N LEU A 69 -2.79 6.82 -1.88
CA LEU A 69 -2.91 8.27 -2.13
C LEU A 69 -1.59 9.01 -1.87
N THR A 70 -0.86 8.64 -0.83
CA THR A 70 0.38 9.32 -0.42
C THR A 70 1.53 9.15 -1.41
N ILE A 71 1.54 8.07 -2.21
CA ILE A 71 2.59 7.82 -3.20
C ILE A 71 2.44 8.67 -4.47
N CYS A 72 1.22 9.02 -4.85
CA CYS A 72 0.93 9.63 -6.14
C CYS A 72 1.63 11.00 -6.35
N PRO A 73 1.56 11.96 -5.41
CA PRO A 73 2.23 13.26 -5.58
C PRO A 73 3.75 13.17 -5.54
N THR A 74 4.32 12.14 -4.90
CA THR A 74 5.78 11.96 -4.80
C THR A 74 6.34 11.28 -6.04
N ILE A 75 5.76 10.14 -6.46
CA ILE A 75 6.24 9.36 -7.61
C ILE A 75 5.94 10.05 -8.95
N CYS A 76 4.80 10.72 -9.13
CA CYS A 76 4.50 11.41 -10.39
C CYS A 76 5.50 12.52 -10.73
N ASN A 77 6.00 13.24 -9.72
CA ASN A 77 7.05 14.25 -9.91
C ASN A 77 8.42 13.62 -10.27
N ILE A 78 8.70 12.43 -9.77
CA ILE A 78 9.97 11.72 -10.03
C ILE A 78 9.95 11.06 -11.42
N LEU A 79 8.82 10.48 -11.82
CA LEU A 79 8.62 9.93 -13.17
C LEU A 79 8.89 10.97 -14.27
N LYS A 80 8.55 12.24 -14.01
CA LYS A 80 8.81 13.33 -14.95
C LYS A 80 10.30 13.68 -15.09
N THR A 81 11.11 13.38 -14.07
CA THR A 81 12.48 13.91 -13.95
C THR A 81 13.58 12.84 -14.00
N GLN A 82 13.26 11.57 -13.78
CA GLN A 82 14.24 10.48 -13.64
C GLN A 82 13.87 9.25 -14.49
N PHE A 83 14.05 9.36 -15.80
CA PHE A 83 13.63 8.33 -16.78
C PHE A 83 14.31 6.96 -16.61
N GLN A 84 15.57 6.92 -16.15
CA GLN A 84 16.34 5.68 -16.02
C GLN A 84 15.82 4.76 -14.91
N ASN A 85 15.18 5.31 -13.88
CA ASN A 85 14.65 4.55 -12.74
C ASN A 85 13.12 4.37 -12.79
N THR A 86 12.49 4.75 -13.90
CA THR A 86 11.03 4.73 -14.08
C THR A 86 10.44 3.35 -13.87
N GLY A 87 11.11 2.28 -14.32
CA GLY A 87 10.65 0.91 -14.16
C GLY A 87 10.42 0.50 -12.69
N ILE A 88 11.30 0.95 -11.79
CA ILE A 88 11.17 0.66 -10.35
C ILE A 88 9.98 1.43 -9.76
N TYR A 89 9.86 2.71 -10.10
CA TYR A 89 8.76 3.56 -9.62
C TYR A 89 7.39 3.12 -10.17
N SER A 90 7.32 2.70 -11.44
CA SER A 90 6.08 2.22 -12.05
C SER A 90 5.62 0.89 -11.48
N ALA A 91 6.56 -0.03 -11.18
CA ALA A 91 6.23 -1.30 -10.53
C ALA A 91 5.66 -1.07 -9.11
N HIS A 92 6.25 -0.16 -8.35
CA HIS A 92 5.72 0.20 -7.04
C HIS A 92 4.35 0.90 -7.13
N LEU A 93 4.17 1.81 -8.10
CA LEU A 93 2.88 2.46 -8.35
C LEU A 93 1.79 1.43 -8.73
N ALA A 94 2.12 0.40 -9.51
CA ALA A 94 1.20 -0.68 -9.85
C ALA A 94 0.76 -1.48 -8.60
N LEU A 95 1.69 -1.77 -7.68
CA LEU A 95 1.37 -2.40 -6.39
C LEU A 95 0.42 -1.53 -5.55
N MET A 96 0.65 -0.22 -5.51
CA MET A 96 -0.25 0.73 -4.83
C MET A 96 -1.63 0.79 -5.49
N GLY A 97 -1.70 0.74 -6.82
CA GLY A 97 -2.96 0.68 -7.56
C GLY A 97 -3.75 -0.60 -7.29
N MET A 98 -3.08 -1.76 -7.27
CA MET A 98 -3.71 -3.02 -6.87
C MET A 98 -4.25 -2.94 -5.44
N LEU A 99 -3.45 -2.39 -4.51
CA LEU A 99 -3.85 -2.19 -3.12
C LEU A 99 -5.12 -1.35 -2.98
N LEU A 100 -5.26 -0.29 -3.77
CA LEU A 100 -6.46 0.56 -3.79
C LEU A 100 -7.70 -0.24 -4.20
N VAL A 101 -7.61 -1.04 -5.28
CA VAL A 101 -8.72 -1.85 -5.77
C VAL A 101 -9.13 -2.90 -4.73
N LEU A 102 -8.15 -3.57 -4.11
CA LEU A 102 -8.42 -4.53 -3.05
C LEU A 102 -9.05 -3.89 -1.81
N ALA A 103 -8.61 -2.69 -1.43
CA ALA A 103 -9.18 -1.94 -0.31
C ALA A 103 -10.65 -1.57 -0.57
N ILE A 104 -10.98 -1.15 -1.80
CA ILE A 104 -12.37 -0.89 -2.22
C ILE A 104 -13.21 -2.18 -2.18
N GLY A 105 -12.66 -3.31 -2.64
CA GLY A 105 -13.32 -4.62 -2.55
C GLY A 105 -13.63 -5.02 -1.10
N ASN A 106 -12.66 -4.81 -0.19
CA ASN A 106 -12.86 -5.02 1.25
C ASN A 106 -13.90 -4.04 1.84
N ALA A 107 -13.94 -2.79 1.39
CA ALA A 107 -14.89 -1.77 1.86
C ALA A 107 -16.34 -2.08 1.43
N LEU A 108 -16.53 -2.54 0.19
CA LEU A 108 -17.84 -2.90 -0.38
C LEU A 108 -18.42 -4.20 0.18
N GLY A 109 -17.71 -4.88 1.08
CA GLY A 109 -18.19 -6.10 1.71
C GLY A 109 -18.22 -7.29 0.77
N ILE A 110 -17.45 -7.27 -0.32
CA ILE A 110 -17.16 -8.45 -1.13
C ILE A 110 -16.28 -9.35 -0.25
N ARG A 111 -16.92 -10.12 0.64
CA ARG A 111 -16.27 -11.00 1.62
C ARG A 111 -16.18 -12.42 1.07
#